data_AF-A0A3D1EYW2-F1
#
_entry.id   AF-A0A3D1EYW2-F1
#
_cell.length_a   1.000
_cell.length_b   1.000
_cell.length_c   1.000
_cell.angle_alpha   90.00
_cell.angle_beta   90.00
_cell.angle_gamma   90.00
#
_symmetry.space_group_name_H-M   'P 1'
#
loop_
_entity.id
_entity.type
_entity.pdbx_description
1 polymer ?
#
loop_
_entity_poly.entity_id
_entity_poly.type
_entity_poly.pdbx_seq_one_letter_code
_entity_poly.pdbx_strand_id
1 'polypeptide(L)'
;MFNNKTAQVRHHILDQLEAGTLKAGDRLPGARELAIQLDISFLKVQQAIEGLCRDGVLEVVNRRGTYVQKTWANCVLPENISIFRMQNEFPWLAGIRQLIDEHLPGVRFTNAFPVGAMELKTTYHVQSHWEQYQDLTDILAECYPDMDDFFEQPFEAGRIGGKLVGIPFIFSPRVVFYNPSLFKKANCPLPTDNWTWDDFLTTINKLKQTLPIEQIINWHYEPFLWMNYVMRAGGRLIRCGVPDPVQIDSPMTRQGLGYYGELGKALHFQERHDTKTTFKQGKSAMYICERQYVHQMMHIGFDDWQTVNLPMFPGGEDITTQATDLLCIHKANTNPQAAREYIKLMLSPQIQDFIGKQKYGIPIRKSSAFKSLDLASPRDAIFARGISRISAEYNLQYPHLTQTLVAGIQQMLRENRGIEKTTAELASLARHYMSIWNIAV
;
A
#
# COMPACT_ATOMS: atom_id res chain seq x y z
N MET A 1 11.66 -17.26 25.51
CA MET A 1 12.07 -17.87 24.23
C MET A 1 11.14 -19.05 23.92
N PHE A 2 10.15 -18.85 23.06
CA PHE A 2 9.21 -19.89 22.65
C PHE A 2 9.86 -20.81 21.60
N ASN A 3 10.69 -21.77 22.05
CA ASN A 3 11.15 -22.84 21.16
C ASN A 3 10.04 -23.90 21.06
N ASN A 4 8.96 -23.58 20.34
CA ASN A 4 7.81 -24.46 20.20
C ASN A 4 8.10 -25.52 19.14
N LYS A 5 8.49 -26.73 19.57
CA LYS A 5 8.71 -27.89 18.69
C LYS A 5 7.51 -28.17 17.77
N THR A 6 6.28 -27.86 18.18
CA THR A 6 5.09 -27.95 17.31
C THR A 6 5.15 -26.94 16.15
N ALA A 7 5.61 -25.71 16.41
CA ALA A 7 5.80 -24.70 15.37
C ALA A 7 6.88 -25.11 14.36
N GLN A 8 7.97 -25.74 14.81
CA GLN A 8 9.01 -26.26 13.91
C GLN A 8 8.44 -27.29 12.91
N VAL A 9 7.59 -28.21 13.36
CA VAL A 9 6.94 -29.19 12.47
C VAL A 9 5.97 -28.50 11.50
N ARG A 10 5.15 -27.55 12.00
CA ARG A 10 4.24 -26.77 11.15
C ARG A 10 5.00 -26.05 10.06
N HIS A 11 6.06 -25.33 10.44
CA HIS A 11 6.91 -24.56 9.53
C HIS A 11 7.56 -25.46 8.48
N HIS A 12 8.10 -26.61 8.88
CA HIS A 12 8.69 -27.56 7.94
C HIS A 12 7.72 -28.01 6.84
N ILE A 13 6.46 -28.30 7.20
CA ILE A 13 5.42 -28.69 6.22
C ILE A 13 5.05 -27.50 5.33
N LEU A 14 4.84 -26.32 5.92
CA LEU A 14 4.51 -25.11 5.19
C LEU A 14 5.63 -24.70 4.24
N ASP A 15 6.89 -24.74 4.66
CA ASP A 15 8.06 -24.43 3.83
C ASP A 15 8.14 -25.34 2.59
N GLN A 16 7.78 -26.62 2.73
CA GLN A 16 7.71 -27.55 1.59
C GLN A 16 6.58 -27.21 0.61
N LEU A 17 5.43 -26.75 1.11
CA LEU A 17 4.34 -26.25 0.27
C LEU A 17 4.75 -24.99 -0.48
N GLU A 18 5.40 -24.06 0.22
CA GLU A 18 5.88 -22.79 -0.33
C GLU A 18 7.00 -23.00 -1.38
N ALA A 19 7.88 -23.97 -1.15
CA ALA A 19 8.91 -24.38 -2.11
C ALA A 19 8.36 -25.23 -3.27
N GLY A 20 7.11 -25.69 -3.20
CA GLY A 20 6.48 -26.55 -4.21
C GLY A 20 6.98 -27.99 -4.22
N THR A 21 7.76 -28.40 -3.21
CA THR A 21 8.19 -29.80 -3.04
C THR A 21 7.04 -30.68 -2.55
N LEU A 22 6.09 -30.09 -1.83
CA LEU A 22 4.80 -30.68 -1.50
C LEU A 22 3.70 -29.90 -2.24
N LYS A 23 2.75 -30.59 -2.86
CA LYS A 23 1.70 -30.00 -3.69
C LYS A 23 0.31 -30.34 -3.17
N ALA A 24 -0.68 -29.60 -3.67
CA ALA A 24 -2.06 -29.82 -3.33
C ALA A 24 -2.52 -31.23 -3.76
N GLY A 25 -3.14 -31.98 -2.83
CA GLY A 25 -3.50 -33.38 -3.03
C GLY A 25 -2.40 -34.39 -2.71
N ASP A 26 -1.15 -33.95 -2.46
CA ASP A 26 -0.08 -34.86 -2.06
C ASP A 26 -0.34 -35.43 -0.66
N ARG A 27 0.11 -36.67 -0.45
CA ARG A 27 0.06 -37.34 0.84
C ARG A 27 1.29 -36.97 1.66
N LEU A 28 1.08 -36.60 2.93
CA LEU A 28 2.20 -36.35 3.86
C LEU A 28 2.86 -37.67 4.29
N PRO A 29 4.17 -37.64 4.61
CA PRO A 29 4.80 -38.73 5.34
C PRO A 29 4.07 -39.00 6.66
N GLY A 30 4.11 -40.24 7.14
CA GLY A 30 3.42 -40.62 8.37
C GLY A 30 3.95 -39.84 9.58
N ALA A 31 3.11 -39.53 10.57
CA ALA A 31 3.53 -38.75 11.75
C ALA A 31 4.74 -39.37 12.51
N ARG A 32 4.92 -40.70 12.47
CA ARG A 32 6.10 -41.38 13.02
C ARG A 32 7.36 -41.15 12.19
N GLU A 33 7.20 -41.11 10.87
CA GLU A 33 8.29 -40.85 9.94
C GLU A 33 8.78 -39.40 10.06
N LEU A 34 7.85 -38.44 10.08
CA LEU A 34 8.16 -37.03 10.35
C LEU A 34 8.82 -36.82 11.71
N ALA A 35 8.39 -37.56 12.75
CA ALA A 35 9.00 -37.49 14.07
C ALA A 35 10.47 -37.92 14.06
N ILE A 36 10.79 -38.99 13.32
CA ILE A 36 12.17 -39.48 13.15
C ILE A 36 12.98 -38.49 12.29
N GLN A 37 12.43 -38.04 11.17
CA GLN A 37 13.10 -37.11 10.24
C GLN A 37 13.48 -35.78 10.89
N LEU A 38 12.61 -35.25 11.75
CA LEU A 38 12.80 -33.94 12.39
C LEU A 38 13.48 -34.01 13.75
N ASP A 39 13.69 -35.20 14.31
CA ASP A 39 14.10 -35.41 15.71
C ASP A 39 13.17 -34.65 16.69
N ILE A 40 11.86 -34.87 16.53
CA ILE A 40 10.80 -34.25 17.32
C ILE A 40 9.85 -35.33 17.83
N SER A 41 9.38 -35.20 19.08
CA SER A 41 8.48 -36.20 19.66
C SER A 41 7.21 -36.40 18.83
N PHE A 42 6.80 -37.67 18.70
CA PHE A 42 5.61 -38.06 17.94
C PHE A 42 4.37 -37.25 18.31
N LEU A 43 4.15 -37.00 19.61
CA LEU A 43 3.03 -36.20 20.09
C LEU A 43 3.06 -34.76 19.55
N LYS A 44 4.23 -34.13 19.45
CA LYS A 44 4.37 -32.78 18.92
C LYS A 44 4.10 -32.72 17.42
N VAL A 45 4.50 -33.76 16.68
CA VAL A 45 4.18 -33.91 15.26
C VAL A 45 2.67 -34.08 15.05
N GLN A 46 2.01 -34.92 15.85
CA GLN A 46 0.55 -35.08 15.77
C GLN A 46 -0.17 -33.75 16.04
N GLN A 47 0.21 -33.03 17.10
CA GLN A 47 -0.33 -31.72 17.42
C GLN A 47 -0.17 -30.72 16.26
N ALA A 48 0.98 -30.75 15.57
CA ALA A 48 1.24 -29.88 14.43
C ALA A 48 0.33 -30.21 13.24
N ILE A 49 0.19 -31.50 12.91
CA ILE A 49 -0.68 -31.98 11.84
C ILE A 49 -2.14 -31.65 12.14
N GLU A 50 -2.62 -31.92 13.35
CA GLU A 50 -3.97 -31.58 13.79
C GLU A 50 -4.24 -30.07 13.71
N GLY A 51 -3.27 -29.25 14.09
CA GLY A 51 -3.33 -27.80 13.92
C GLY A 51 -3.46 -27.40 12.47
N LEU A 52 -2.62 -27.93 11.57
CA LEU A 52 -2.71 -27.65 10.14
C LEU A 52 -3.99 -28.18 9.48
N CYS A 53 -4.59 -29.25 10.02
CA CYS A 53 -5.92 -29.71 9.61
C CYS A 53 -7.01 -28.72 10.03
N ARG A 54 -6.94 -28.22 11.26
CA ARG A 54 -7.86 -27.20 11.77
C ARG A 54 -7.77 -25.90 10.98
N ASP A 55 -6.55 -25.54 10.56
CA ASP A 55 -6.29 -24.36 9.75
C ASP A 55 -6.70 -24.53 8.27
N GLY A 56 -7.14 -25.73 7.86
CA GLY A 56 -7.56 -26.02 6.48
C GLY A 56 -6.42 -26.27 5.49
N VAL A 57 -5.18 -26.36 5.96
CA VAL A 57 -4.00 -26.67 5.12
C VAL A 57 -3.98 -28.15 4.75
N LEU A 58 -4.32 -29.01 5.72
CA LEU A 58 -4.29 -30.46 5.60
C LEU A 58 -5.68 -31.07 5.81
N GLU A 59 -5.88 -32.29 5.37
CA GLU A 59 -7.05 -33.10 5.67
C GLU A 59 -6.64 -34.52 6.06
N VAL A 60 -7.32 -35.09 7.06
CA VAL A 60 -7.14 -36.50 7.43
C VAL A 60 -8.18 -37.33 6.71
N VAL A 61 -7.73 -38.24 5.84
CA VAL A 61 -8.59 -39.21 5.18
C VAL A 61 -8.49 -40.53 5.93
N ASN A 62 -9.62 -40.95 6.52
CA ASN A 62 -9.68 -42.11 7.40
C ASN A 62 -9.06 -43.36 6.73
N ARG A 63 -8.13 -44.02 7.45
CA ARG A 63 -7.33 -45.18 7.01
C ARG A 63 -6.47 -44.98 5.75
N ARG A 64 -6.40 -43.78 5.18
CA ARG A 64 -5.61 -43.47 3.98
C ARG A 64 -4.44 -42.52 4.25
N GLY A 65 -4.51 -41.72 5.31
CA GLY A 65 -3.43 -40.84 5.75
C GLY A 65 -3.83 -39.37 5.76
N THR A 66 -2.84 -38.49 5.85
CA THR A 66 -3.02 -37.04 5.81
C THR A 66 -2.62 -36.50 4.45
N TYR A 67 -3.43 -35.60 3.88
CA TYR A 67 -3.27 -35.04 2.55
C TYR A 67 -3.30 -33.52 2.59
N VAL A 68 -2.68 -32.87 1.62
CA VAL A 68 -2.74 -31.42 1.44
C VAL A 68 -4.05 -31.03 0.78
N GLN A 69 -4.77 -30.06 1.35
CA GLN A 69 -6.01 -29.57 0.75
C GLN A 69 -5.75 -28.81 -0.55
N LYS A 70 -6.71 -28.87 -1.48
CA LYS A 70 -6.62 -28.11 -2.75
C LYS A 70 -6.55 -26.59 -2.56
N THR A 71 -7.18 -26.10 -1.51
CA THR A 71 -7.31 -24.68 -1.18
C THR A 71 -6.37 -24.23 -0.08
N TRP A 72 -5.31 -24.99 0.23
CA TRP A 72 -4.42 -24.72 1.37
C TRP A 72 -3.90 -23.27 1.40
N ALA A 73 -3.62 -22.69 0.23
CA ALA A 73 -3.11 -21.33 0.12
C ALA A 73 -4.15 -20.26 0.51
N ASN A 74 -5.44 -20.57 0.50
CA ASN A 74 -6.52 -19.61 0.83
C ASN A 74 -6.80 -19.52 2.33
N CYS A 75 -6.08 -20.30 3.15
CA CYS A 75 -6.25 -20.32 4.60
C CYS A 75 -5.61 -19.08 5.26
N VAL A 76 -6.25 -18.57 6.31
CA VAL A 76 -5.68 -17.50 7.14
C VAL A 76 -5.00 -18.13 8.35
N LEU A 77 -3.67 -18.31 8.29
CA LEU A 77 -2.94 -18.91 9.39
C LEU A 77 -2.74 -17.89 10.53
N PRO A 78 -2.98 -18.27 11.80
CA PRO A 78 -2.91 -17.34 12.95
C PRO A 78 -1.53 -16.69 13.14
N GLU A 79 -0.49 -17.36 12.67
CA GLU A 79 0.90 -16.97 12.83
C GLU A 79 1.50 -16.39 11.54
N ASN A 80 0.69 -16.03 10.54
CA ASN A 80 1.20 -15.49 9.27
C ASN A 80 1.10 -13.96 9.19
N ILE A 81 2.19 -13.36 8.71
CA ILE A 81 2.26 -11.99 8.21
C ILE A 81 2.25 -12.04 6.68
N SER A 82 1.34 -11.29 6.06
CA SER A 82 1.26 -11.11 4.60
C SER A 82 1.52 -9.64 4.22
N ILE A 83 2.11 -9.40 3.05
CA ILE A 83 2.33 -8.06 2.48
C ILE A 83 1.79 -7.97 1.06
N PHE A 84 1.39 -6.77 0.66
CA PHE A 84 0.73 -6.47 -0.61
C PHE A 84 1.58 -6.67 -1.88
N ARG A 85 2.90 -6.91 -1.81
CA ARG A 85 3.73 -7.21 -3.01
C ARG A 85 4.77 -8.31 -2.80
N MET A 86 5.39 -8.72 -3.90
CA MET A 86 6.44 -9.74 -3.90
C MET A 86 7.70 -9.29 -3.15
N GLN A 87 8.38 -10.24 -2.48
CA GLN A 87 9.59 -9.99 -1.70
C GLN A 87 10.69 -9.25 -2.48
N ASN A 88 10.84 -9.53 -3.77
CA ASN A 88 11.86 -8.91 -4.62
C ASN A 88 11.64 -7.41 -4.90
N GLU A 89 10.48 -6.85 -4.55
CA GLU A 89 10.19 -5.41 -4.70
C GLU A 89 10.59 -4.59 -3.47
N PHE A 90 10.92 -5.25 -2.35
CA PHE A 90 11.23 -4.61 -1.08
C PHE A 90 12.52 -5.19 -0.48
N PRO A 91 13.71 -4.75 -0.94
CA PRO A 91 14.99 -5.19 -0.39
C PRO A 91 15.08 -5.13 1.15
N TRP A 92 14.39 -4.18 1.79
CA TRP A 92 14.31 -4.04 3.24
C TRP A 92 13.61 -5.21 3.97
N LEU A 93 12.78 -6.00 3.29
CA LEU A 93 11.99 -7.07 3.90
C LEU A 93 12.86 -8.13 4.58
N ALA A 94 14.02 -8.45 4.02
CA ALA A 94 14.92 -9.44 4.61
C ALA A 94 15.35 -9.05 6.03
N GLY A 95 15.67 -7.77 6.25
CA GLY A 95 16.04 -7.26 7.57
C GLY A 95 14.87 -7.20 8.54
N ILE A 96 13.68 -6.80 8.08
CA ILE A 96 12.46 -6.85 8.91
C ILE A 96 12.12 -8.28 9.31
N ARG A 97 12.26 -9.25 8.39
CA ARG A 97 12.01 -10.66 8.67
C ARG A 97 12.95 -11.19 9.76
N GLN A 98 14.24 -10.87 9.67
CA GLN A 98 15.20 -11.23 10.72
C GLN A 98 14.78 -10.66 12.08
N LEU A 99 14.40 -9.38 12.14
CA LEU A 99 13.96 -8.74 13.39
C LEU A 99 12.67 -9.36 13.94
N ILE A 100 11.72 -9.75 13.06
CA ILE A 100 10.51 -10.47 13.46
C ILE A 100 10.88 -11.85 14.02
N ASP A 101 11.74 -12.60 13.36
CA ASP A 101 12.13 -13.95 13.80
C ASP A 101 12.80 -13.91 15.19
N GLU A 102 13.58 -12.85 15.48
CA GLU A 102 14.23 -12.62 16.77
C GLU A 102 13.24 -12.33 17.92
N HIS A 103 12.14 -11.61 17.64
CA HIS A 103 11.23 -11.10 18.66
C HIS A 103 9.88 -11.83 18.74
N LEU A 104 9.43 -12.45 17.64
CA LEU A 104 8.16 -13.18 17.47
C LEU A 104 8.42 -14.59 16.91
N PRO A 105 9.18 -15.44 17.63
CA PRO A 105 9.50 -16.77 17.15
C PRO A 105 8.23 -17.59 16.90
N GLY A 106 8.11 -18.14 15.70
CA GLY A 106 6.94 -18.92 15.26
C GLY A 106 6.00 -18.16 14.33
N VAL A 107 6.08 -16.83 14.27
CA VAL A 107 5.37 -16.03 13.26
C VAL A 107 6.11 -16.12 11.93
N ARG A 108 5.39 -16.42 10.84
CA ARG A 108 5.94 -16.57 9.50
C ARG A 108 5.64 -15.33 8.67
N PHE A 109 6.68 -14.77 8.09
CA PHE A 109 6.54 -13.79 7.01
C PHE A 109 6.56 -14.52 5.66
N THR A 110 5.43 -14.57 4.95
CA THR A 110 5.34 -15.30 3.67
C THR A 110 4.38 -14.66 2.68
N ASN A 111 4.65 -14.86 1.39
CA ASN A 111 3.83 -14.40 0.28
C ASN A 111 3.02 -15.54 -0.37
N ALA A 112 3.20 -16.77 0.11
CA ALA A 112 2.47 -17.92 -0.43
C ALA A 112 0.99 -17.94 0.00
N PHE A 113 0.67 -17.21 1.08
CA PHE A 113 -0.68 -16.99 1.57
C PHE A 113 -1.11 -15.55 1.20
N PRO A 114 -2.16 -15.37 0.37
CA PRO A 114 -2.60 -14.06 -0.07
C PRO A 114 -3.26 -13.25 1.06
N VAL A 115 -3.73 -13.93 2.11
CA VAL A 115 -4.32 -13.32 3.31
C VAL A 115 -3.56 -13.83 4.55
N GLY A 116 -3.08 -12.88 5.36
CA GLY A 116 -2.43 -13.14 6.64
C GLY A 116 -3.33 -12.81 7.83
N ALA A 117 -3.08 -13.43 8.98
CA ALA A 117 -3.75 -13.00 10.22
C ALA A 117 -3.26 -11.60 10.67
N MET A 118 -2.02 -11.26 10.31
CA MET A 118 -1.41 -9.94 10.41
C MET A 118 -0.99 -9.52 9.00
N GLU A 119 -1.14 -8.25 8.67
CA GLU A 119 -0.87 -7.77 7.32
C GLU A 119 -0.21 -6.40 7.29
N LEU A 120 0.55 -6.14 6.22
CA LEU A 120 0.90 -4.80 5.77
C LEU A 120 0.23 -4.56 4.41
N LYS A 121 -0.60 -3.52 4.30
CA LYS A 121 -1.39 -3.22 3.10
C LYS A 121 -1.37 -1.73 2.75
N THR A 122 -1.64 -1.40 1.49
CA THR A 122 -1.67 0.01 1.06
C THR A 122 -2.95 0.71 1.51
N THR A 123 -2.91 2.05 1.58
CA THR A 123 -4.08 2.89 1.91
C THR A 123 -5.33 2.51 1.13
N TYR A 124 -5.25 2.45 -0.21
CA TYR A 124 -6.40 2.14 -1.05
C TYR A 124 -6.96 0.73 -0.79
N HIS A 125 -6.10 -0.26 -0.55
CA HIS A 125 -6.53 -1.62 -0.26
C HIS A 125 -7.32 -1.68 1.05
N VAL A 126 -6.75 -1.14 2.14
CA VAL A 126 -7.40 -1.15 3.46
C VAL A 126 -8.72 -0.41 3.39
N GLN A 127 -8.74 0.78 2.79
CA GLN A 127 -9.96 1.57 2.69
C GLN A 127 -11.05 0.92 1.81
N SER A 128 -10.67 0.08 0.83
CA SER A 128 -11.62 -0.62 -0.05
C SER A 128 -12.03 -2.02 0.45
N HIS A 129 -11.45 -2.51 1.55
CA HIS A 129 -11.69 -3.85 2.09
C HIS A 129 -11.72 -3.86 3.62
N TRP A 130 -12.03 -2.71 4.22
CA TRP A 130 -11.87 -2.50 5.66
C TRP A 130 -12.74 -3.43 6.49
N GLU A 131 -13.86 -3.92 5.94
CA GLU A 131 -14.73 -4.88 6.59
C GLU A 131 -14.03 -6.21 6.95
N GLN A 132 -12.84 -6.48 6.39
CA GLN A 132 -12.05 -7.68 6.69
C GLN A 132 -11.17 -7.51 7.94
N TYR A 133 -11.00 -6.29 8.44
CA TYR A 133 -10.05 -5.95 9.51
C TYR A 133 -10.71 -5.66 10.85
N GLN A 134 -9.98 -5.95 11.93
CA GLN A 134 -10.39 -5.66 13.30
C GLN A 134 -10.25 -4.15 13.60
N ASP A 135 -10.95 -3.69 14.64
CA ASP A 135 -10.68 -2.37 15.22
C ASP A 135 -9.45 -2.47 16.13
N LEU A 136 -8.43 -1.68 15.82
CA LEU A 136 -7.12 -1.69 16.47
C LEU A 136 -6.98 -0.59 17.52
N THR A 137 -8.05 0.18 17.79
CA THR A 137 -8.01 1.31 18.73
C THR A 137 -7.48 0.88 20.10
N ASP A 138 -8.04 -0.20 20.67
CA ASP A 138 -7.64 -0.69 21.99
C ASP A 138 -6.22 -1.29 21.96
N ILE A 139 -5.90 -2.09 20.95
CA ILE A 139 -4.56 -2.69 20.81
C ILE A 139 -3.47 -1.61 20.70
N LEU A 140 -3.75 -0.52 19.96
CA LEU A 140 -2.83 0.60 19.85
C LEU A 140 -2.66 1.30 21.20
N ALA A 141 -3.75 1.64 21.89
CA ALA A 141 -3.72 2.32 23.18
C ALA A 141 -2.99 1.51 24.26
N GLU A 142 -3.16 0.18 24.26
CA GLU A 142 -2.46 -0.73 25.18
C GLU A 142 -0.96 -0.80 24.88
N CYS A 143 -0.57 -0.84 23.60
CA CYS A 143 0.84 -0.92 23.19
C CYS A 143 1.56 0.44 23.36
N TYR A 144 0.85 1.54 23.09
CA TYR A 144 1.36 2.90 22.98
C TYR A 144 0.34 3.89 23.56
N PRO A 145 0.25 4.01 24.90
CA PRO A 145 -0.69 4.94 25.53
C PRO A 145 -0.29 6.41 25.36
N ASP A 146 0.99 6.68 25.08
CA ASP A 146 1.52 7.98 24.73
C ASP A 146 1.82 8.03 23.22
N MET A 147 1.10 8.92 22.53
CA MET A 147 1.15 9.08 21.08
C MET A 147 1.97 10.31 20.64
N ASP A 148 2.63 11.03 21.56
CA ASP A 148 3.34 12.27 21.27
C ASP A 148 4.46 12.10 20.23
N ASP A 149 5.11 10.94 20.23
CA ASP A 149 6.16 10.59 19.25
C ASP A 149 5.60 10.13 17.90
N PHE A 150 4.28 10.06 17.70
CA PHE A 150 3.68 9.66 16.41
C PHE A 150 3.10 10.87 15.67
N PHE A 151 3.18 10.85 14.34
CA PHE A 151 2.39 11.78 13.54
C PHE A 151 0.92 11.38 13.59
N GLU A 152 0.04 12.33 13.90
CA GLU A 152 -1.39 12.07 14.06
C GLU A 152 -2.12 11.97 12.71
N GLN A 153 -1.91 12.95 11.82
CA GLN A 153 -2.58 13.05 10.52
C GLN A 153 -2.53 11.77 9.67
N PRO A 154 -1.42 11.00 9.61
CA PRO A 154 -1.40 9.75 8.85
C PRO A 154 -2.38 8.67 9.31
N PHE A 155 -2.85 8.70 10.56
CA PHE A 155 -3.82 7.73 11.07
C PHE A 155 -5.18 7.82 10.38
N GLU A 156 -5.53 8.96 9.80
CA GLU A 156 -6.79 9.15 9.07
C GLU A 156 -6.92 8.17 7.88
N ALA A 157 -5.80 7.69 7.32
CA ALA A 157 -5.82 6.66 6.29
C ALA A 157 -6.42 5.32 6.75
N GLY A 158 -6.33 5.02 8.05
CA GLY A 158 -6.86 3.81 8.67
C GLY A 158 -8.13 4.03 9.51
N ARG A 159 -8.64 5.27 9.62
CA ARG A 159 -9.88 5.56 10.36
C ARG A 159 -11.09 5.50 9.44
N ILE A 160 -11.97 4.54 9.69
CA ILE A 160 -13.17 4.33 8.87
C ILE A 160 -14.35 4.01 9.77
N GLY A 161 -15.45 4.77 9.62
CA GLY A 161 -16.66 4.54 10.41
C GLY A 161 -16.43 4.59 11.93
N GLY A 162 -15.52 5.45 12.39
CA GLY A 162 -15.14 5.58 13.80
C GLY A 162 -14.18 4.52 14.33
N LYS A 163 -13.77 3.54 13.50
CA LYS A 163 -12.85 2.45 13.87
C LYS A 163 -11.46 2.69 13.29
N LEU A 164 -10.42 2.23 13.99
CA LEU A 164 -9.05 2.22 13.47
C LEU A 164 -8.74 0.85 12.87
N VAL A 165 -8.97 0.67 11.57
CA VAL A 165 -8.80 -0.63 10.88
C VAL A 165 -7.39 -0.88 10.33
N GLY A 166 -6.53 0.14 10.40
CA GLY A 166 -5.14 0.05 10.00
C GLY A 166 -4.30 1.09 10.72
N ILE A 167 -3.11 0.72 11.17
CA ILE A 167 -2.16 1.64 11.83
C ILE A 167 -1.04 1.98 10.85
N PRO A 168 -0.75 3.26 10.57
CA PRO A 168 0.35 3.63 9.67
C PRO A 168 1.69 3.09 10.17
N PHE A 169 2.36 2.30 9.32
CA PHE A 169 3.74 1.85 9.52
C PHE A 169 4.74 2.89 9.02
N ILE A 170 4.48 3.36 7.80
CA ILE A 170 5.16 4.45 7.10
C ILE A 170 4.13 5.21 6.29
N PHE A 171 4.41 6.47 5.97
CA PHE A 171 3.60 7.30 5.09
C PHE A 171 4.48 8.20 4.23
N SER A 172 3.94 8.75 3.15
CA SER A 172 4.65 9.71 2.31
C SER A 172 3.69 10.65 1.57
N PRO A 173 4.09 11.92 1.35
CA PRO A 173 3.51 12.72 0.28
C PRO A 173 4.01 12.22 -1.09
N ARG A 174 3.33 12.67 -2.15
CA ARG A 174 3.75 12.42 -3.54
C ARG A 174 4.38 13.67 -4.14
N VAL A 175 5.47 13.49 -4.87
CA VAL A 175 6.23 14.57 -5.51
C VAL A 175 6.54 14.21 -6.96
N VAL A 176 7.04 15.17 -7.73
CA VAL A 176 7.60 14.91 -9.06
C VAL A 176 9.09 14.67 -8.91
N PHE A 177 9.53 13.44 -9.17
CA PHE A 177 10.93 13.15 -9.45
C PHE A 177 11.24 13.60 -10.87
N TYR A 178 12.41 14.20 -11.11
CA TYR A 178 12.84 14.56 -12.46
C TYR A 178 14.32 14.29 -12.69
N ASN A 179 14.71 14.07 -13.96
CA ASN A 179 16.08 13.81 -14.40
C ASN A 179 16.66 15.11 -15.03
N PRO A 180 17.57 15.82 -14.34
CA PRO A 180 18.15 17.07 -14.84
C PRO A 180 18.84 16.95 -16.21
N SER A 181 19.53 15.84 -16.49
CA SER A 181 20.21 15.65 -17.78
C SER A 181 19.24 15.54 -18.95
N LEU A 182 18.07 14.92 -18.76
CA LEU A 182 17.05 14.85 -19.81
C LEU A 182 16.39 16.21 -20.08
N PHE A 183 16.22 17.03 -19.05
CA PHE A 183 15.78 18.42 -19.22
C PHE A 183 16.81 19.25 -20.00
N LYS A 184 18.10 19.13 -19.64
CA LYS A 184 19.20 19.79 -20.36
C LYS A 184 19.27 19.33 -21.81
N LYS A 185 19.15 18.02 -22.09
CA LYS A 185 19.12 17.45 -23.44
C LYS A 185 17.98 18.01 -24.28
N ALA A 186 16.81 18.22 -23.70
CA ALA A 186 15.64 18.79 -24.37
C ALA A 186 15.65 20.33 -24.45
N ASN A 187 16.71 20.98 -23.94
CA ASN A 187 16.77 22.43 -23.75
C ASN A 187 15.50 22.97 -23.05
N CYS A 188 15.07 22.24 -22.02
CA CYS A 188 13.90 22.57 -21.20
C CYS A 188 14.37 23.15 -19.86
N PRO A 189 13.84 24.30 -19.41
CA PRO A 189 14.10 24.82 -18.07
C PRO A 189 13.75 23.80 -16.99
N LEU A 190 14.55 23.77 -15.92
CA LEU A 190 14.27 22.92 -14.77
C LEU A 190 12.99 23.39 -14.05
N PRO A 191 12.19 22.46 -13.52
CA PRO A 191 10.97 22.81 -12.80
C PRO A 191 11.29 23.47 -11.45
N THR A 192 10.32 24.20 -10.90
CA THR A 192 10.46 24.89 -9.60
C THR A 192 9.29 24.54 -8.68
N ASP A 193 9.48 24.70 -7.36
CA ASP A 193 8.49 24.30 -6.35
C ASP A 193 7.14 25.05 -6.45
N ASN A 194 7.07 26.17 -7.20
CA ASN A 194 5.89 27.04 -7.31
C ASN A 194 5.29 27.07 -8.72
N TRP A 195 5.68 26.13 -9.60
CA TRP A 195 5.14 26.06 -10.96
C TRP A 195 3.63 25.78 -10.99
N THR A 196 2.97 26.44 -11.93
CA THR A 196 1.54 26.30 -12.19
C THR A 196 1.26 25.08 -13.06
N TRP A 197 -0.02 24.73 -13.20
CA TRP A 197 -0.46 23.73 -14.18
C TRP A 197 -0.02 24.06 -15.62
N ASP A 198 -0.09 25.34 -16.00
CA ASP A 198 0.29 25.78 -17.34
C ASP A 198 1.80 25.63 -17.57
N ASP A 199 2.62 25.94 -16.56
CA ASP A 199 4.06 25.70 -16.61
C ASP A 199 4.39 24.21 -16.75
N PHE A 200 3.63 23.36 -16.05
CA PHE A 200 3.79 21.91 -16.10
C PHE A 200 3.42 21.32 -17.47
N LEU A 201 2.30 21.73 -18.06
CA LEU A 201 1.92 21.32 -19.42
C LEU A 201 2.89 21.86 -20.48
N THR A 202 3.37 23.09 -20.31
CA THR A 202 4.41 23.68 -21.17
C THR A 202 5.69 22.85 -21.11
N THR A 203 6.11 22.44 -19.91
CA THR A 203 7.25 21.54 -19.69
C THR A 203 7.07 20.21 -20.40
N ILE A 204 5.91 19.56 -20.26
CA ILE A 204 5.58 18.31 -20.94
C ILE A 204 5.69 18.46 -22.46
N ASN A 205 5.07 19.50 -23.01
CA ASN A 205 5.09 19.76 -24.45
C ASN A 205 6.50 20.04 -24.97
N LYS A 206 7.34 20.73 -24.18
CA LYS A 206 8.73 20.98 -24.50
C LYS A 206 9.55 19.68 -24.54
N LEU A 207 9.43 18.86 -23.50
CA LEU A 207 10.15 17.58 -23.41
C LEU A 207 9.79 16.64 -24.57
N LYS A 208 8.52 16.61 -24.99
CA LYS A 208 8.04 15.81 -26.14
C LYS A 208 8.68 16.18 -27.49
N GLN A 209 9.28 17.37 -27.61
CA GLN A 209 9.98 17.76 -28.85
C GLN A 209 11.29 16.98 -29.05
N THR A 210 11.84 16.39 -27.98
CA THR A 210 13.16 15.73 -28.00
C THR A 210 13.11 14.31 -27.46
N LEU A 211 12.20 14.01 -26.54
CA LEU A 211 12.08 12.71 -25.90
C LEU A 211 10.83 11.97 -26.42
N PRO A 212 10.91 10.64 -26.59
CA PRO A 212 9.74 9.81 -26.83
C PRO A 212 8.68 10.01 -25.74
N ILE A 213 7.40 9.90 -26.09
CA ILE A 213 6.31 10.21 -25.16
C ILE A 213 6.30 9.26 -23.95
N GLU A 214 6.71 8.00 -24.14
CA GLU A 214 6.95 6.99 -23.09
C GLU A 214 8.04 7.36 -22.07
N GLN A 215 8.88 8.35 -22.38
CA GLN A 215 9.96 8.85 -21.53
C GLN A 215 9.62 10.17 -20.83
N ILE A 216 8.39 10.67 -20.93
CA ILE A 216 8.06 11.99 -20.36
C ILE A 216 7.71 11.88 -18.88
N ILE A 217 6.61 11.21 -18.56
CA ILE A 217 6.07 11.07 -17.20
C ILE A 217 5.11 9.89 -17.14
N ASN A 218 4.88 9.33 -15.95
CA ASN A 218 3.87 8.30 -15.74
C ASN A 218 2.44 8.85 -15.85
N TRP A 219 1.57 7.99 -16.37
CA TRP A 219 0.14 8.23 -16.47
C TRP A 219 -0.55 6.88 -16.62
N HIS A 220 -1.52 6.57 -15.76
CA HIS A 220 -2.24 5.30 -15.77
C HIS A 220 -3.59 5.39 -15.06
N TYR A 221 -4.38 4.33 -15.13
CA TYR A 221 -5.76 4.35 -14.63
C TYR A 221 -5.86 4.09 -13.12
N GLU A 222 -4.77 3.78 -12.43
CA GLU A 222 -4.83 3.48 -11.00
C GLU A 222 -5.33 4.66 -10.14
N PRO A 223 -6.20 4.40 -9.14
CA PRO A 223 -6.86 5.42 -8.33
C PRO A 223 -5.92 6.35 -7.60
N PHE A 224 -4.80 5.84 -7.09
CA PHE A 224 -3.87 6.66 -6.31
C PHE A 224 -3.23 7.81 -7.10
N LEU A 225 -3.16 7.70 -8.44
CA LEU A 225 -2.59 8.73 -9.30
C LEU A 225 -3.64 9.78 -9.66
N TRP A 226 -4.76 9.40 -10.28
CA TRP A 226 -5.77 10.38 -10.70
C TRP A 226 -6.51 11.02 -9.52
N MET A 227 -6.67 10.32 -8.40
CA MET A 227 -7.30 10.91 -7.21
C MET A 227 -6.45 12.06 -6.64
N ASN A 228 -5.14 12.02 -6.84
CA ASN A 228 -4.26 13.12 -6.43
C ASN A 228 -4.63 14.43 -7.13
N TYR A 229 -5.05 14.36 -8.40
CA TYR A 229 -5.51 15.52 -9.17
C TYR A 229 -6.91 15.95 -8.72
N VAL A 230 -7.82 15.01 -8.47
CA VAL A 230 -9.15 15.31 -7.91
C VAL A 230 -9.03 16.06 -6.60
N MET A 231 -8.21 15.56 -5.66
CA MET A 231 -8.06 16.16 -4.34
C MET A 231 -7.35 17.52 -4.40
N ARG A 232 -6.29 17.67 -5.22
CA ARG A 232 -5.62 18.96 -5.43
C ARG A 232 -6.52 20.01 -6.08
N ALA A 233 -7.56 19.61 -6.80
CA ALA A 233 -8.58 20.54 -7.30
C ALA A 233 -9.66 20.87 -6.25
N GLY A 234 -9.54 20.37 -5.01
CA GLY A 234 -10.58 20.48 -3.97
C GLY A 234 -11.74 19.50 -4.13
N GLY A 235 -11.65 18.57 -5.10
CA GLY A 235 -12.69 17.58 -5.39
C GLY A 235 -12.64 16.37 -4.44
N ARG A 236 -13.74 15.64 -4.38
CA ARG A 236 -13.92 14.37 -3.63
C ARG A 236 -14.92 13.48 -4.38
N LEU A 237 -14.84 12.16 -4.23
CA LEU A 237 -15.88 11.27 -4.79
C LEU A 237 -17.14 11.25 -3.91
N ILE A 238 -16.90 11.04 -2.61
CA ILE A 238 -17.89 11.07 -1.55
C ILE A 238 -17.37 12.07 -0.50
N ARG A 239 -18.20 12.70 0.30
CA ARG A 239 -17.80 13.52 1.46
C ARG A 239 -18.78 13.27 2.59
N CYS A 240 -18.34 12.60 3.65
CA CYS A 240 -19.24 12.28 4.76
C CYS A 240 -19.55 13.52 5.62
N GLY A 241 -20.75 13.57 6.20
CA GLY A 241 -21.13 14.63 7.16
C GLY A 241 -21.52 15.97 6.51
N VAL A 242 -21.87 15.98 5.23
CA VAL A 242 -22.42 17.16 4.54
C VAL A 242 -23.75 16.82 3.88
N PRO A 243 -24.68 17.77 3.66
CA PRO A 243 -26.03 17.47 3.18
C PRO A 243 -26.14 16.78 1.81
N ASP A 244 -25.13 16.85 0.94
CA ASP A 244 -25.00 15.99 -0.23
C ASP A 244 -23.60 15.34 -0.21
N PRO A 245 -23.48 14.09 0.28
CA PRO A 245 -22.21 13.43 0.37
C PRO A 245 -21.72 12.95 -1.00
N VAL A 246 -22.55 12.90 -2.03
CA VAL A 246 -22.11 12.47 -3.37
C VAL A 246 -21.49 13.66 -4.09
N GLN A 247 -20.16 13.67 -4.21
CA GLN A 247 -19.38 14.78 -4.74
C GLN A 247 -18.65 14.45 -6.05
N ILE A 248 -18.85 13.23 -6.59
CA ILE A 248 -18.20 12.77 -7.83
C ILE A 248 -18.56 13.62 -9.05
N ASP A 249 -19.73 14.26 -9.05
CA ASP A 249 -20.19 15.20 -10.09
C ASP A 249 -20.01 16.68 -9.71
N SER A 250 -19.35 16.98 -8.59
CA SER A 250 -19.06 18.36 -8.20
C SER A 250 -18.15 19.05 -9.22
N PRO A 251 -18.23 20.40 -9.35
CA PRO A 251 -17.37 21.14 -10.27
C PRO A 251 -15.86 20.89 -10.02
N MET A 252 -15.46 20.77 -8.75
CA MET A 252 -14.08 20.59 -8.33
C MET A 252 -13.58 19.17 -8.66
N THR A 253 -14.42 18.15 -8.50
CA THR A 253 -14.09 16.79 -8.94
C THR A 253 -13.95 16.71 -10.46
N ARG A 254 -14.88 17.33 -11.21
CA ARG A 254 -14.79 17.40 -12.66
C ARG A 254 -13.55 18.16 -13.14
N GLN A 255 -13.18 19.24 -12.45
CA GLN A 255 -11.97 20.01 -12.75
C GLN A 255 -10.70 19.17 -12.54
N GLY A 256 -10.58 18.45 -11.43
CA GLY A 256 -9.43 17.58 -11.18
C GLY A 256 -9.33 16.42 -12.18
N LEU A 257 -10.47 15.79 -12.56
CA LEU A 257 -10.52 14.83 -13.66
C LEU A 257 -10.16 15.47 -15.01
N GLY A 258 -10.53 16.74 -15.20
CA GLY A 258 -10.17 17.55 -16.36
C GLY A 258 -8.65 17.70 -16.51
N TYR A 259 -7.96 18.13 -15.45
CA TYR A 259 -6.50 18.22 -15.44
C TYR A 259 -5.83 16.87 -15.72
N TYR A 260 -6.32 15.79 -15.11
CA TYR A 260 -5.78 14.46 -15.38
C TYR A 260 -6.04 13.99 -16.83
N GLY A 261 -7.19 14.35 -17.39
CA GLY A 261 -7.54 14.12 -18.78
C GLY A 261 -6.71 14.95 -19.76
N GLU A 262 -6.37 16.20 -19.44
CA GLU A 262 -5.46 17.03 -20.22
C GLU A 262 -4.04 16.45 -20.27
N LEU A 263 -3.53 15.98 -19.13
CA LEU A 263 -2.28 15.24 -19.09
C LEU A 263 -2.37 13.97 -19.96
N GLY A 264 -3.48 13.23 -19.85
CA GLY A 264 -3.76 12.07 -20.71
C GLY A 264 -3.72 12.42 -22.19
N LYS A 265 -4.39 13.50 -22.62
CA LYS A 265 -4.36 14.01 -24.01
C LYS A 265 -2.96 14.36 -24.44
N ALA A 266 -2.22 15.12 -23.63
CA ALA A 266 -0.83 15.48 -23.90
C ALA A 266 0.08 14.25 -24.06
N LEU A 267 -0.28 13.13 -23.44
CA LEU A 267 0.46 11.87 -23.48
C LEU A 267 -0.20 10.78 -24.36
N HIS A 268 -1.17 11.17 -25.19
CA HIS A 268 -1.94 10.30 -26.09
C HIS A 268 -2.63 9.10 -25.40
N PHE A 269 -3.00 9.26 -24.12
CA PHE A 269 -3.67 8.26 -23.27
C PHE A 269 -2.97 6.89 -23.23
N GLN A 270 -1.66 6.85 -23.52
CA GLN A 270 -0.90 5.61 -23.38
C GLN A 270 -0.58 5.37 -21.91
N GLU A 271 -0.86 4.17 -21.43
CA GLU A 271 -0.58 3.80 -20.05
C GLU A 271 0.93 3.65 -19.83
N ARG A 272 1.44 4.26 -18.76
CA ARG A 272 2.85 4.30 -18.40
C ARG A 272 2.99 4.06 -16.90
N HIS A 273 3.37 2.83 -16.57
CA HIS A 273 3.81 2.44 -15.23
C HIS A 273 5.33 2.59 -15.13
N ASP A 274 5.85 2.85 -13.93
CA ASP A 274 7.27 2.61 -13.68
C ASP A 274 7.46 1.13 -13.43
N THR A 275 7.60 0.42 -14.55
CA THR A 275 8.06 -0.96 -14.56
C THR A 275 9.55 -0.98 -14.17
N LYS A 276 10.20 -2.14 -14.22
CA LYS A 276 11.61 -2.28 -13.80
C LYS A 276 12.61 -1.38 -14.56
N THR A 277 12.19 -0.60 -15.57
CA THR A 277 13.09 -0.07 -16.59
C THR A 277 12.75 1.30 -17.24
N THR A 278 12.24 2.33 -16.53
CA THR A 278 12.06 3.67 -17.15
C THR A 278 12.67 4.84 -16.37
N PHE A 279 12.12 5.29 -15.22
CA PHE A 279 12.75 6.41 -14.50
C PHE A 279 13.99 5.97 -13.72
N LYS A 280 13.95 4.82 -13.03
CA LYS A 280 15.10 4.27 -12.29
C LYS A 280 16.32 3.92 -13.15
N GLN A 281 16.12 3.83 -14.46
CA GLN A 281 17.20 3.62 -15.44
C GLN A 281 17.70 4.94 -16.08
N GLY A 282 17.23 6.09 -15.60
CA GLY A 282 17.55 7.39 -16.16
C GLY A 282 16.96 7.65 -17.55
N LYS A 283 15.91 6.91 -17.95
CA LYS A 283 15.30 7.03 -19.28
C LYS A 283 14.05 7.91 -19.31
N SER A 284 13.42 8.18 -18.17
CA SER A 284 12.26 9.08 -18.10
C SER A 284 12.64 10.44 -17.52
N ALA A 285 12.08 11.51 -18.09
CA ALA A 285 12.32 12.88 -17.67
C ALA A 285 11.69 13.17 -16.31
N MET A 286 10.46 12.72 -16.07
CA MET A 286 9.74 12.90 -14.83
C MET A 286 9.05 11.61 -14.36
N TYR A 287 8.76 11.53 -13.07
CA TYR A 287 7.95 10.48 -12.46
C TYR A 287 7.26 10.97 -11.18
N ILE A 288 5.93 10.89 -11.12
CA ILE A 288 5.14 11.23 -9.92
C ILE A 288 5.07 10.00 -9.03
N CYS A 289 5.65 10.09 -7.84
CA CYS A 289 5.69 9.00 -6.87
C CYS A 289 5.91 9.49 -5.45
N GLU A 290 5.75 8.58 -4.50
CA GLU A 290 5.99 8.73 -3.07
C GLU A 290 7.46 8.50 -2.67
N ARG A 291 7.81 8.83 -1.42
CA ARG A 291 9.19 8.71 -0.91
C ARG A 291 9.72 7.27 -0.89
N GLN A 292 8.85 6.26 -0.82
CA GLN A 292 9.21 4.84 -0.92
C GLN A 292 10.07 4.55 -2.16
N TYR A 293 9.91 5.36 -3.21
CA TYR A 293 10.70 5.29 -4.43
C TYR A 293 12.20 5.54 -4.22
N VAL A 294 12.58 6.39 -3.26
CA VAL A 294 13.99 6.74 -2.94
C VAL A 294 14.78 5.48 -2.57
N HIS A 295 14.18 4.58 -1.78
CA HIS A 295 14.76 3.28 -1.46
C HIS A 295 15.20 2.53 -2.73
N GLN A 296 14.29 2.43 -3.70
CA GLN A 296 14.56 1.68 -4.93
C GLN A 296 15.63 2.37 -5.79
N MET A 297 15.67 3.70 -5.81
CA MET A 297 16.71 4.46 -6.50
C MET A 297 18.10 4.24 -5.89
N MET A 298 18.20 4.25 -4.56
CA MET A 298 19.44 3.96 -3.84
C MET A 298 19.98 2.57 -4.15
N HIS A 299 19.10 1.56 -4.19
CA HIS A 299 19.51 0.18 -4.49
C HIS A 299 19.94 -0.04 -5.95
N ILE A 300 19.36 0.70 -6.89
CA ILE A 300 19.75 0.64 -8.30
C ILE A 300 21.02 1.48 -8.58
N GLY A 301 21.33 2.45 -7.71
CA GLY A 301 22.49 3.32 -7.86
C GLY A 301 22.30 4.44 -8.88
N PHE A 302 21.06 4.81 -9.20
CA PHE A 302 20.77 5.94 -10.08
C PHE A 302 20.73 7.25 -9.29
N ASP A 303 21.62 8.19 -9.62
CA ASP A 303 21.83 9.43 -8.85
C ASP A 303 21.55 10.72 -9.64
N ASP A 304 21.21 10.65 -10.93
CA ASP A 304 20.90 11.82 -11.74
C ASP A 304 19.41 12.18 -11.68
N TRP A 305 18.98 12.57 -10.49
CA TRP A 305 17.60 12.94 -10.23
C TRP A 305 17.49 14.07 -9.21
N GLN A 306 16.34 14.71 -9.21
CA GLN A 306 15.93 15.72 -8.22
C GLN A 306 14.43 15.58 -7.98
N THR A 307 13.90 16.31 -7.02
CA THR A 307 12.47 16.36 -6.71
C THR A 307 11.94 17.78 -6.73
N VAL A 308 10.68 17.93 -7.12
CA VAL A 308 9.93 19.19 -7.11
C VAL A 308 8.48 18.91 -6.71
N ASN A 309 7.79 19.92 -6.18
CA ASN A 309 6.38 19.80 -5.84
C ASN A 309 5.52 19.45 -7.07
N LEU A 310 4.34 18.89 -6.82
CA LEU A 310 3.30 18.81 -7.85
C LEU A 310 2.86 20.22 -8.27
N PRO A 311 2.42 20.41 -9.53
CA PRO A 311 1.97 21.71 -9.99
C PRO A 311 0.75 22.20 -9.20
N MET A 312 0.64 23.52 -9.05
CA MET A 312 -0.52 24.17 -8.45
C MET A 312 -1.64 24.36 -9.47
N PHE A 313 -2.87 24.05 -9.08
CA PHE A 313 -4.05 24.33 -9.88
C PHE A 313 -4.63 25.71 -9.52
N PRO A 314 -5.11 26.49 -10.50
CA PRO A 314 -5.92 27.68 -10.25
C PRO A 314 -7.09 27.35 -9.30
N GLY A 315 -7.12 27.99 -8.13
CA GLY A 315 -8.14 27.77 -7.10
C GLY A 315 -8.04 26.41 -6.38
N GLY A 316 -6.98 25.64 -6.62
CA GLY A 316 -6.76 24.34 -5.99
C GLY A 316 -6.14 24.40 -4.60
N GLU A 317 -6.02 23.23 -3.99
CA GLU A 317 -5.43 23.00 -2.68
C GLU A 317 -4.01 22.43 -2.82
N ASP A 318 -3.07 22.90 -2.00
CA ASP A 318 -1.73 22.33 -1.94
C ASP A 318 -1.69 21.10 -1.02
N ILE A 319 -2.40 20.05 -1.43
CA ILE A 319 -2.43 18.75 -0.75
C ILE A 319 -1.91 17.64 -1.65
N THR A 320 -1.54 16.51 -1.08
CA THR A 320 -1.19 15.30 -1.83
C THR A 320 -1.93 14.13 -1.26
N THR A 321 -2.38 13.22 -2.12
CA THR A 321 -2.89 11.94 -1.63
C THR A 321 -1.78 11.26 -0.82
N GLN A 322 -2.12 10.81 0.39
CA GLN A 322 -1.19 10.10 1.25
C GLN A 322 -0.83 8.73 0.65
N ALA A 323 0.43 8.33 0.74
CA ALA A 323 0.85 6.97 0.40
C ALA A 323 1.29 6.25 1.68
N THR A 324 0.43 5.39 2.23
CA THR A 324 0.66 4.71 3.52
C THR A 324 0.73 3.21 3.32
N ASP A 325 1.66 2.60 4.03
CA ASP A 325 1.58 1.17 4.31
C ASP A 325 1.04 1.02 5.74
N LEU A 326 -0.07 0.31 5.87
CA LEU A 326 -0.87 0.18 7.08
C LEU A 326 -0.72 -1.23 7.65
N LEU A 327 -0.43 -1.32 8.94
CA LEU A 327 -0.50 -2.54 9.73
C LEU A 327 -1.97 -2.88 9.98
N CYS A 328 -2.40 -4.08 9.57
CA CYS A 328 -3.77 -4.55 9.72
C CYS A 328 -3.81 -5.91 10.42
N ILE A 329 -4.89 -6.17 11.17
CA ILE A 329 -5.16 -7.49 11.76
C ILE A 329 -6.48 -8.00 11.17
N HIS A 330 -6.43 -9.15 10.52
CA HIS A 330 -7.61 -9.74 9.88
C HIS A 330 -8.60 -10.25 10.94
N LYS A 331 -9.92 -10.16 10.68
CA LYS A 331 -10.96 -10.63 11.61
C LYS A 331 -10.89 -12.12 11.93
N ALA A 332 -10.34 -12.91 11.01
CA ALA A 332 -10.10 -14.35 11.21
C ALA A 332 -8.87 -14.66 12.09
N ASN A 333 -8.12 -13.65 12.57
CA ASN A 333 -7.03 -13.87 13.51
C ASN A 333 -7.57 -14.50 14.81
N THR A 334 -7.00 -15.65 15.19
CA THR A 334 -7.36 -16.39 16.42
C THR A 334 -6.26 -16.33 17.49
N ASN A 335 -5.24 -15.50 17.31
CA ASN A 335 -4.14 -15.30 18.24
C ASN A 335 -3.94 -13.80 18.56
N PRO A 336 -4.78 -13.24 19.46
CA PRO A 336 -4.70 -11.81 19.83
C PRO A 336 -3.36 -11.41 20.46
N GLN A 337 -2.69 -12.32 21.15
CA GLN A 337 -1.38 -12.03 21.74
C GLN A 337 -0.33 -11.81 20.65
N ALA A 338 -0.29 -12.65 19.61
CA ALA A 338 0.63 -12.46 18.49
C ALA A 338 0.33 -11.15 17.74
N ALA A 339 -0.95 -10.80 17.56
CA ALA A 339 -1.35 -9.52 16.96
C ALA A 339 -0.84 -8.32 17.78
N ARG A 340 -1.00 -8.35 19.11
CA ARG A 340 -0.50 -7.31 20.01
C ARG A 340 1.01 -7.15 19.92
N GLU A 341 1.75 -8.26 20.02
CA GLU A 341 3.22 -8.23 19.95
C GLU A 341 3.72 -7.81 18.56
N TYR A 342 3.00 -8.13 17.48
CA TYR A 342 3.28 -7.62 16.13
C TYR A 342 3.13 -6.11 16.02
N ILE A 343 2.01 -5.54 16.47
CA ILE A 343 1.81 -4.08 16.48
C ILE A 343 2.87 -3.38 17.33
N LYS A 344 3.14 -3.93 18.52
CA LYS A 344 4.19 -3.44 19.41
C LYS A 344 5.56 -3.45 18.72
N LEU A 345 5.96 -4.57 18.11
CA LEU A 345 7.26 -4.69 17.46
C LEU A 345 7.38 -3.75 16.25
N MET A 346 6.40 -3.77 15.34
CA MET A 346 6.47 -3.01 14.07
C MET A 346 6.52 -1.50 14.27
N LEU A 347 5.95 -1.01 15.38
CA LEU A 347 5.99 0.40 15.76
C LEU A 347 7.11 0.71 16.76
N SER A 348 8.01 -0.24 17.06
CA SER A 348 9.13 0.01 17.96
C SER A 348 10.16 0.97 17.33
N PRO A 349 10.93 1.73 18.14
CA PRO A 349 12.04 2.54 17.63
C PRO A 349 13.04 1.72 16.80
N GLN A 350 13.29 0.46 17.15
CA GLN A 350 14.21 -0.41 16.41
C GLN A 350 13.74 -0.66 14.97
N ILE A 351 12.47 -1.05 14.79
CA ILE A 351 11.90 -1.28 13.45
C ILE A 351 11.76 0.05 12.70
N GLN A 352 11.27 1.10 13.35
CA GLN A 352 11.04 2.41 12.73
C GLN A 352 12.37 3.09 12.32
N ASP A 353 13.43 2.99 13.13
CA ASP A 353 14.77 3.45 12.75
C ASP A 353 15.37 2.57 11.64
N PHE A 354 15.12 1.25 11.65
CA PHE A 354 15.56 0.36 10.57
C PHE A 354 14.95 0.77 9.23
N ILE A 355 13.62 0.86 9.14
CA ILE A 355 12.95 1.22 7.89
C ILE A 355 13.28 2.66 7.46
N GLY A 356 13.46 3.58 8.42
CA GLY A 356 13.93 4.93 8.17
C GLY A 356 15.31 4.96 7.49
N LYS A 357 16.27 4.14 7.95
CA LYS A 357 17.59 4.02 7.30
C LYS A 357 17.52 3.51 5.87
N GLN A 358 16.50 2.73 5.53
CA GLN A 358 16.27 2.24 4.17
C GLN A 358 15.70 3.33 3.24
N LYS A 359 15.30 4.49 3.78
CA LYS A 359 14.56 5.55 3.06
C LYS A 359 13.28 5.06 2.37
N TYR A 360 12.65 4.01 2.92
CA TYR A 360 11.38 3.48 2.41
C TYR A 360 10.22 4.19 3.12
N GLY A 361 9.76 5.31 2.55
CA GLY A 361 8.73 6.15 3.13
C GLY A 361 9.22 6.98 4.32
N ILE A 362 8.30 7.63 5.02
CA ILE A 362 8.56 8.34 6.28
C ILE A 362 8.05 7.47 7.44
N PRO A 363 8.92 7.07 8.39
CA PRO A 363 8.51 6.41 9.63
C PRO A 363 7.35 7.15 10.33
N ILE A 364 6.40 6.42 10.90
CA ILE A 364 5.27 7.04 11.62
C ILE A 364 5.71 7.70 12.93
N ARG A 365 6.84 7.26 13.50
CA ARG A 365 7.47 7.92 14.64
C ARG A 365 8.22 9.17 14.19
N LYS A 366 7.92 10.31 14.81
CA LYS A 366 8.61 11.59 14.63
C LYS A 366 10.11 11.42 14.87
N SER A 367 10.49 10.79 16.00
CA SER A 367 11.89 10.56 16.36
C SER A 367 12.66 9.76 15.29
N SER A 368 12.06 8.72 14.71
CA SER A 368 12.66 7.93 13.63
C SER A 368 12.62 8.65 12.27
N ALA A 369 11.53 9.37 11.98
CA ALA A 369 11.36 10.12 10.74
C ALA A 369 12.42 11.20 10.56
N PHE A 370 12.67 12.02 11.58
CA PHE A 370 13.66 13.09 11.51
C PHE A 370 15.11 12.59 11.47
N LYS A 371 15.39 11.35 11.92
CA LYS A 371 16.69 10.69 11.66
C LYS A 371 16.84 10.23 10.20
N SER A 372 15.72 9.91 9.54
CA SER A 372 15.71 9.33 8.18
C SER A 372 15.71 10.35 7.05
N LEU A 373 15.29 11.59 7.34
CA LEU A 373 15.15 12.67 6.37
C LEU A 373 16.45 13.48 6.26
N ASP A 374 16.94 13.65 5.04
CA ASP A 374 18.07 14.54 4.77
C ASP A 374 17.57 15.96 4.42
N LEU A 375 17.46 16.81 5.44
CA LEU A 375 16.96 18.18 5.26
C LEU A 375 17.94 19.10 4.51
N ALA A 376 19.22 18.73 4.41
CA ALA A 376 20.20 19.48 3.64
C ALA A 376 20.10 19.19 2.13
N SER A 377 19.59 18.01 1.77
CA SER A 377 19.35 17.63 0.38
C SER A 377 17.99 18.11 -0.11
N PRO A 378 17.91 18.96 -1.16
CA PRO A 378 16.65 19.37 -1.76
C PRO A 378 15.78 18.18 -2.22
N ARG A 379 16.42 17.06 -2.58
CA ARG A 379 15.80 15.79 -2.98
C ARG A 379 14.89 15.19 -1.91
N ASP A 380 15.20 15.46 -0.64
CA ASP A 380 14.58 14.77 0.49
C ASP A 380 13.84 15.76 1.41
N ALA A 381 14.33 17.00 1.51
CA ALA A 381 13.71 18.09 2.26
C ALA A 381 12.26 18.38 1.81
N ILE A 382 11.92 18.13 0.55
CA ILE A 382 10.55 18.29 0.04
C ILE A 382 9.55 17.38 0.77
N PHE A 383 9.95 16.14 1.11
CA PHE A 383 9.07 15.20 1.78
C PHE A 383 8.78 15.65 3.21
N ALA A 384 9.76 16.26 3.89
CA ALA A 384 9.56 16.86 5.21
C ALA A 384 8.53 18.00 5.17
N ARG A 385 8.61 18.88 4.15
CA ARG A 385 7.62 19.96 3.94
C ARG A 385 6.23 19.41 3.60
N GLY A 386 6.19 18.28 2.90
CA GLY A 386 4.94 17.63 2.48
C GLY A 386 4.21 16.87 3.59
N ILE A 387 4.82 16.63 4.77
CA ILE A 387 4.20 15.89 5.88
C ILE A 387 2.85 16.50 6.26
N SER A 388 2.75 17.83 6.40
CA SER A 388 1.51 18.50 6.79
C SER A 388 0.51 18.67 5.64
N ARG A 389 0.87 18.25 4.42
CA ARG A 389 0.07 18.43 3.20
C ARG A 389 -0.52 17.12 2.69
N ILE A 390 -0.34 16.01 3.42
CA ILE A 390 -0.95 14.73 3.05
C ILE A 390 -2.44 14.74 3.35
N SER A 391 -3.22 14.04 2.53
CA SER A 391 -4.62 13.80 2.82
C SER A 391 -4.99 12.36 2.47
N ALA A 392 -5.76 11.75 3.36
CA ALA A 392 -6.28 10.39 3.19
C ALA A 392 -7.80 10.38 2.99
N GLU A 393 -8.40 11.54 2.71
CA GLU A 393 -9.83 11.71 2.42
C GLU A 393 -10.20 11.21 1.00
N TYR A 394 -9.91 9.96 0.71
CA TYR A 394 -10.44 9.27 -0.46
C TYR A 394 -11.96 9.05 -0.34
N ASN A 395 -12.49 9.08 0.90
CA ASN A 395 -13.89 8.88 1.27
C ASN A 395 -14.46 7.50 0.88
N LEU A 396 -13.65 6.44 1.09
CA LEU A 396 -14.03 5.05 0.76
C LEU A 396 -14.82 4.34 1.88
N GLN A 397 -15.59 5.06 2.71
CA GLN A 397 -16.34 4.44 3.82
C GLN A 397 -17.36 3.39 3.37
N TYR A 398 -17.74 3.41 2.08
CA TYR A 398 -18.68 2.50 1.45
C TYR A 398 -17.94 1.66 0.38
N PRO A 399 -17.32 0.52 0.75
CA PRO A 399 -16.38 -0.21 -0.10
C PRO A 399 -16.95 -0.59 -1.47
N HIS A 400 -18.12 -1.23 -1.50
CA HIS A 400 -18.76 -1.67 -2.75
C HIS A 400 -19.16 -0.50 -3.66
N LEU A 401 -19.75 0.54 -3.08
CA LEU A 401 -20.08 1.75 -3.83
C LEU A 401 -18.80 2.36 -4.39
N THR A 402 -17.77 2.51 -3.56
CA THR A 402 -16.56 3.21 -4.00
C THR A 402 -15.75 2.43 -5.01
N GLN A 403 -15.67 1.10 -4.90
CA GLN A 403 -15.09 0.25 -5.94
C GLN A 403 -15.83 0.44 -7.28
N THR A 404 -17.16 0.55 -7.24
CA THR A 404 -17.99 0.80 -8.43
C THR A 404 -17.72 2.17 -9.04
N LEU A 405 -17.65 3.23 -8.21
CA LEU A 405 -17.33 4.58 -8.67
C LEU A 405 -15.91 4.67 -9.25
N VAL A 406 -14.92 4.09 -8.57
CA VAL A 406 -13.54 4.03 -9.04
C VAL A 406 -13.46 3.29 -10.37
N ALA A 407 -14.06 2.10 -10.48
CA ALA A 407 -14.08 1.34 -11.73
C ALA A 407 -14.74 2.14 -12.88
N GLY A 408 -15.81 2.88 -12.60
CA GLY A 408 -16.45 3.77 -13.56
C GLY A 408 -15.54 4.89 -14.06
N ILE A 409 -14.81 5.55 -13.16
CA ILE A 409 -13.80 6.58 -13.52
C ILE A 409 -12.64 5.96 -14.31
N GLN A 410 -12.16 4.78 -13.91
CA GLN A 410 -11.10 4.07 -14.64
C GLN A 410 -11.51 3.75 -16.07
N GLN A 411 -12.74 3.23 -16.25
CA GLN A 411 -13.28 2.96 -17.57
C GLN A 411 -13.44 4.26 -18.38
N MET A 412 -13.94 5.32 -17.76
CA MET A 412 -14.05 6.64 -18.40
C MET A 412 -12.71 7.15 -18.92
N LEU A 413 -11.66 7.06 -18.11
CA LEU A 413 -10.31 7.47 -18.49
C LEU A 413 -9.74 6.59 -19.61
N ARG A 414 -9.96 5.27 -19.55
CA ARG A 414 -9.49 4.29 -20.55
C ARG A 414 -10.15 4.47 -21.91
N GLU A 415 -11.45 4.73 -21.91
CA GLU A 415 -12.25 4.92 -23.13
C GLU A 415 -12.31 6.38 -23.58
N ASN A 416 -11.67 7.30 -22.84
CA ASN A 416 -11.75 8.75 -23.03
C ASN A 416 -13.20 9.25 -23.18
N ARG A 417 -14.09 8.72 -22.34
CA ARG A 417 -15.50 9.13 -22.27
C ARG A 417 -15.63 10.54 -21.68
N GLY A 418 -16.72 11.23 -22.01
CA GLY A 418 -17.01 12.57 -21.47
C GLY A 418 -17.13 12.57 -19.95
N ILE A 419 -16.36 13.45 -19.28
CA ILE A 419 -16.31 13.60 -17.82
C ILE A 419 -17.67 13.99 -17.25
N GLU A 420 -18.34 14.99 -17.82
CA GLU A 420 -19.62 15.49 -17.30
C GLU A 420 -20.70 14.42 -17.29
N LYS A 421 -20.91 13.75 -18.43
CA LYS A 421 -21.90 12.69 -18.57
C LYS A 421 -21.60 11.53 -17.62
N THR A 422 -20.34 11.05 -17.61
CA THR A 422 -19.96 9.89 -16.80
C THR A 422 -20.06 10.17 -15.31
N THR A 423 -19.57 11.34 -14.85
CA THR A 423 -19.70 11.71 -13.43
C THR A 423 -21.15 11.89 -13.01
N ALA A 424 -22.02 12.44 -13.87
CA ALA A 424 -23.45 12.55 -13.58
C ALA A 424 -24.14 11.17 -13.46
N GLU A 425 -23.82 10.23 -14.35
CA GLU A 425 -24.32 8.84 -14.29
C GLU A 425 -23.87 8.15 -12.99
N LEU A 426 -22.58 8.26 -12.65
CA LEU A 426 -22.03 7.67 -11.44
C LEU A 426 -22.58 8.32 -10.16
N ALA A 427 -22.80 9.63 -10.17
CA ALA A 427 -23.40 10.34 -9.05
C ALA A 427 -24.87 9.93 -8.84
N SER A 428 -25.63 9.79 -9.93
CA SER A 428 -26.99 9.25 -9.87
C SER A 428 -26.98 7.84 -9.26
N LEU A 429 -26.10 6.95 -9.72
CA LEU A 429 -25.92 5.61 -9.15
C LEU A 429 -25.60 5.66 -7.65
N ALA A 430 -24.68 6.53 -7.23
CA ALA A 430 -24.29 6.67 -5.83
C ALA A 430 -25.45 7.15 -4.95
N ARG A 431 -26.19 8.18 -5.39
CA ARG A 431 -27.35 8.71 -4.64
C ARG A 431 -28.44 7.65 -4.49
N HIS A 432 -28.72 6.87 -5.55
CA HIS A 432 -29.67 5.75 -5.48
C HIS A 432 -29.18 4.65 -4.53
N TYR A 433 -27.90 4.27 -4.62
CA TYR A 433 -27.30 3.30 -3.71
C TYR A 433 -27.46 3.74 -2.25
N MET A 434 -27.05 4.98 -1.92
CA MET A 434 -27.14 5.50 -0.55
C MET A 434 -28.58 5.56 -0.03
N SER A 435 -29.53 5.93 -0.89
CA SER A 435 -30.97 5.93 -0.58
C SER A 435 -31.49 4.53 -0.24
N ILE A 436 -31.15 3.51 -1.04
CA ILE A 436 -31.59 2.12 -0.81
C ILE A 436 -31.12 1.60 0.56
N TRP A 437 -29.89 1.92 0.94
CA TRP A 437 -29.26 1.39 2.15
C TRP A 437 -29.47 2.28 3.39
N ASN A 438 -30.28 3.34 3.29
CA ASN A 438 -30.49 4.34 4.35
C ASN A 438 -29.17 4.84 4.95
N ILE A 439 -28.15 4.97 4.09
CA ILE A 439 -26.85 5.50 4.51
C ILE A 439 -27.08 6.98 4.80
N ALA A 440 -26.79 7.40 6.03
CA ALA A 440 -26.95 8.78 6.43
C ALA A 440 -26.22 9.69 5.44
N VAL A 441 -27.01 10.60 4.87
CA VAL A 441 -26.57 11.65 3.95
C VAL A 441 -25.82 12.71 4.74
#